data_AF-A0A965SZ72-F1
#
_entry.id   AF-A0A965SZ72-F1
#
_cell.length_a   1.000
_cell.length_b   1.000
_cell.length_c   1.000
_cell.angle_alpha   90.00
_cell.angle_beta   90.00
_cell.angle_gamma   90.00
#
_symmetry.space_group_name_H-M   'P 1'
#
loop_
_entity.id
_entity.type
_entity.pdbx_description
1 polymer ?
#
loop_
_entity_poly.entity_id
_entity_poly.type
_entity_poly.pdbx_seq_one_letter_code
_entity_poly.pdbx_strand_id
1 'polypeptide(L)'
;FVGFTAAQLFGRVTGYLAALILLSSPMWVVGGHFNALDMGLSAFLNLALCALLLAQHAYEHQRPQSGRHWMWVCWLAMGLPPYQKGLIGIVIPGMVLFAYIVTRFDWKILGRLHIFSGLVIFLIVTAPWFIAVSIENPEFAHFFFIYEHFERFTATAHGRTAPFYFFLPLVLVGFLPWMPQFFQSARQTLMQYRMQSFSASWMLWTWFAVILIFFSISRSKLPGYIMPVFPALAILAAKSIADYLESHAHLSIGWRLQTLFFTLLAITGFFFLSEVGRNGQPDEVDAYQAYTVWIVVALSCLLVFSLVASLLAKRNALLSIALFAFGFFLDRHHRRNGARDFRSCSIWV
;
A
#
# COMPACT_ATOMS: atom_id res chain seq x y z
N PHE A 1 -11.28 -2.18 5.04
CA PHE A 1 -10.94 -1.12 6.03
C PHE A 1 -10.58 0.21 5.37
N VAL A 2 -9.63 0.24 4.44
CA VAL A 2 -9.19 1.44 3.70
C VAL A 2 -10.35 2.28 3.12
N GLY A 3 -11.26 1.64 2.38
CA GLY A 3 -12.44 2.32 1.85
C GLY A 3 -13.40 2.86 2.93
N PHE A 4 -13.52 2.16 4.06
CA PHE A 4 -14.30 2.65 5.20
C PHE A 4 -13.67 3.92 5.80
N THR A 5 -12.36 3.91 6.03
CA THR A 5 -11.61 5.08 6.52
C THR A 5 -11.78 6.27 5.59
N ALA A 6 -11.56 6.08 4.29
CA ALA A 6 -11.76 7.13 3.29
C ALA A 6 -13.21 7.65 3.27
N ALA A 7 -14.20 6.78 3.45
CA ALA A 7 -15.61 7.17 3.52
C ALA A 7 -15.90 8.10 4.71
N GLN A 8 -15.32 7.80 5.87
CA GLN A 8 -15.49 8.61 7.07
C GLN A 8 -14.77 9.96 6.95
N LEU A 9 -13.56 9.99 6.40
CA LEU A 9 -12.75 11.20 6.31
C LEU A 9 -13.22 12.18 5.22
N PHE A 10 -13.62 11.65 4.06
CA PHE A 10 -13.79 12.42 2.83
C PHE A 10 -15.08 12.07 2.07
N GLY A 11 -16.03 11.40 2.71
CA GLY A 11 -17.32 11.06 2.12
C GLY A 11 -17.37 9.73 1.36
N ARG A 12 -18.58 9.22 1.16
CA ARG A 12 -18.86 7.85 0.67
C ARG A 12 -18.23 7.54 -0.69
N VAL A 13 -18.25 8.49 -1.62
CA VAL A 13 -17.68 8.33 -2.97
C VAL A 13 -16.17 8.05 -2.87
N THR A 14 -15.45 8.84 -2.07
CA THR A 14 -14.02 8.65 -1.80
C THR A 14 -13.74 7.27 -1.22
N GLY A 15 -14.63 6.76 -0.36
CA GLY A 15 -14.53 5.41 0.19
C GLY A 15 -14.57 4.29 -0.86
N TYR A 16 -15.54 4.34 -1.77
CA TYR A 16 -15.64 3.37 -2.86
C TYR A 16 -14.45 3.47 -3.81
N LEU A 17 -14.04 4.70 -4.16
CA LEU A 17 -12.88 4.93 -5.01
C LEU A 17 -11.59 4.39 -4.38
N ALA A 18 -11.35 4.62 -3.09
CA ALA A 18 -10.15 4.13 -2.41
C ALA A 18 -10.08 2.59 -2.41
N ALA A 19 -11.22 1.92 -2.24
CA ALA A 19 -11.30 0.47 -2.33
C ALA A 19 -10.99 -0.04 -3.75
N LEU A 20 -11.58 0.57 -4.78
CA LEU A 20 -11.36 0.21 -6.19
C LEU A 20 -9.90 0.46 -6.62
N ILE A 21 -9.33 1.59 -6.23
CA ILE A 21 -7.94 1.95 -6.54
C ILE A 21 -6.97 0.95 -5.91
N LEU A 22 -7.17 0.59 -4.65
CA LEU A 22 -6.32 -0.39 -3.98
C LEU A 22 -6.46 -1.79 -4.60
N LEU A 23 -7.70 -2.18 -4.94
CA LEU A 23 -8.01 -3.47 -5.57
C LEU A 23 -7.45 -3.60 -7.00
N SER A 24 -7.17 -2.47 -7.66
CA SER A 24 -6.55 -2.41 -8.99
C SER A 24 -5.08 -2.01 -8.96
N SER A 25 -4.47 -1.89 -7.78
CA SER A 25 -3.03 -1.59 -7.62
C SER A 25 -2.21 -2.87 -7.75
N PRO A 26 -1.36 -3.03 -8.80
CA PRO A 26 -0.69 -4.29 -9.08
C PRO A 26 0.10 -4.87 -7.90
N MET A 27 0.88 -4.06 -7.19
CA MET A 27 1.69 -4.55 -6.06
C MET A 27 0.83 -5.06 -4.92
N TRP A 28 -0.28 -4.37 -4.60
CA TRP A 28 -1.17 -4.80 -3.53
C TRP A 28 -1.85 -6.13 -3.86
N VAL A 29 -2.34 -6.29 -5.10
CA VAL A 29 -2.95 -7.53 -5.57
C VAL A 29 -1.94 -8.67 -5.60
N VAL A 30 -0.77 -8.45 -6.19
CA VAL A 30 0.29 -9.48 -6.28
C VAL A 30 0.77 -9.89 -4.89
N GLY A 31 1.05 -8.92 -4.01
CA GLY A 31 1.45 -9.18 -2.64
C GLY A 31 0.38 -9.93 -1.84
N GLY A 32 -0.90 -9.69 -2.11
CA GLY A 32 -2.01 -10.38 -1.46
C GLY A 32 -2.13 -11.87 -1.82
N HIS A 33 -1.51 -12.26 -2.93
CA HIS A 33 -1.49 -13.64 -3.43
C HIS A 33 -0.12 -14.32 -3.29
N PHE A 34 0.83 -13.63 -2.65
CA PHE A 34 2.15 -14.17 -2.37
C PHE A 34 2.24 -14.43 -0.86
N ASN A 35 2.59 -15.66 -0.48
CA ASN A 35 2.66 -16.05 0.92
C ASN A 35 3.95 -15.51 1.58
N ALA A 36 3.99 -14.20 1.79
CA ALA A 36 5.06 -13.50 2.47
C ALA A 36 4.53 -12.69 3.65
N LEU A 37 5.38 -12.59 4.68
CA LEU A 37 5.09 -11.85 5.91
C LEU A 37 4.85 -10.36 5.66
N ASP A 38 5.36 -9.81 4.56
CA ASP A 38 5.17 -8.41 4.16
C ASP A 38 3.71 -7.98 4.05
N MET A 39 2.83 -8.87 3.57
CA MET A 39 1.41 -8.55 3.42
C MET A 39 0.69 -8.51 4.78
N GLY A 40 1.00 -9.47 5.67
CA GLY A 40 0.50 -9.46 7.05
C GLY A 40 0.93 -8.19 7.79
N LEU A 41 2.21 -7.83 7.69
CA LEU A 41 2.77 -6.61 8.29
C LEU A 41 2.05 -5.38 7.73
N SER A 42 1.88 -5.33 6.41
CA SER A 42 1.19 -4.23 5.74
C SER A 42 -0.25 -4.09 6.20
N ALA A 43 -0.99 -5.19 6.40
CA ALA A 43 -2.36 -5.14 6.86
C ALA A 43 -2.47 -4.49 8.25
N PHE A 44 -1.61 -4.87 9.18
CA PHE A 44 -1.59 -4.32 10.54
C PHE A 44 -1.10 -2.87 10.60
N LEU A 45 -0.04 -2.52 9.87
CA LEU A 45 0.41 -1.13 9.75
C LEU A 45 -0.68 -0.23 9.16
N ASN A 46 -1.41 -0.72 8.16
CA ASN A 46 -2.51 0.04 7.56
C ASN A 46 -3.74 0.13 8.47
N LEU A 47 -4.02 -0.90 9.28
CA LEU A 47 -5.02 -0.84 10.34
C LEU A 47 -4.64 0.25 11.37
N ALA A 48 -3.37 0.29 11.81
CA ALA A 48 -2.87 1.32 12.71
C ALA A 48 -2.99 2.72 12.11
N LEU A 49 -2.53 2.94 10.87
CA LEU A 49 -2.67 4.21 10.16
C LEU A 49 -4.14 4.63 10.08
N CYS A 50 -5.02 3.76 9.58
CA CYS A 50 -6.43 4.08 9.41
C CYS A 50 -7.12 4.36 10.75
N ALA A 51 -6.80 3.61 11.80
CA ALA A 51 -7.32 3.84 13.14
C ALA A 51 -6.84 5.17 13.73
N LEU A 52 -5.57 5.56 13.50
CA LEU A 52 -5.05 6.88 13.86
C LEU A 52 -5.83 8.00 13.13
N LEU A 53 -6.03 7.87 11.82
CA LEU A 53 -6.80 8.85 11.04
C LEU A 53 -8.23 8.99 11.55
N LEU A 54 -8.92 7.87 11.80
CA LEU A 54 -10.29 7.86 12.35
C LEU A 54 -10.35 8.46 13.76
N ALA A 55 -9.36 8.17 14.60
CA ALA A 55 -9.28 8.74 15.94
C ALA A 55 -9.16 10.26 15.91
N GLN A 56 -8.22 10.79 15.11
CA GLN A 56 -8.02 12.23 15.00
C GLN A 56 -9.24 12.93 14.39
N HIS A 57 -9.85 12.34 13.37
CA HIS A 57 -11.09 12.85 12.80
C HIS A 57 -12.24 12.88 13.82
N ALA A 58 -12.37 11.85 14.66
CA ALA A 58 -13.38 11.82 15.73
C ALA A 58 -13.14 12.91 16.79
N TYR A 59 -11.88 13.20 17.14
CA TYR A 59 -11.56 14.31 18.05
C TYR A 59 -11.91 15.68 17.46
N GLU A 60 -11.66 15.89 16.17
CA GLU A 60 -12.04 17.14 15.50
C GLU A 60 -13.57 17.34 15.46
N HIS A 61 -14.33 16.24 15.37
CA HIS A 61 -15.80 16.26 15.40
C HIS A 61 -16.39 16.15 16.82
N GLN A 62 -15.60 16.42 17.86
CA GLN A 62 -16.04 16.43 19.27
C GLN A 62 -16.64 15.09 19.74
N ARG A 63 -16.13 13.96 19.24
CA ARG A 63 -16.51 12.59 19.63
C ARG A 63 -15.38 11.89 20.40
N PRO A 64 -15.06 12.32 21.63
CA PRO A 64 -13.86 11.87 22.35
C PRO A 64 -13.86 10.37 22.68
N GLN A 65 -15.02 9.77 22.98
CA GLN A 65 -15.12 8.33 23.25
C GLN A 65 -14.76 7.49 22.02
N SER A 66 -15.31 7.85 20.85
CA SER A 66 -14.97 7.18 19.59
C SER A 66 -13.50 7.39 19.23
N GLY A 67 -12.96 8.60 19.45
CA GLY A 67 -11.54 8.89 19.24
C GLY A 67 -10.64 7.98 20.08
N ARG A 68 -10.97 7.81 21.36
CA ARG A 68 -10.25 6.93 22.29
C ARG A 68 -10.30 5.47 21.85
N HIS A 69 -11.47 4.96 21.45
CA HIS A 69 -11.59 3.58 20.98
C HIS A 69 -10.76 3.33 19.72
N TRP A 70 -10.77 4.24 18.75
CA TRP A 70 -9.91 4.13 17.57
C TRP A 70 -8.42 4.22 17.90
N MET A 71 -8.02 5.03 18.89
CA MET A 71 -6.65 5.00 19.37
C MET A 71 -6.27 3.65 19.97
N TRP A 72 -7.16 3.01 20.75
CA TRP A 72 -6.91 1.67 21.27
C TRP A 72 -6.77 0.63 20.17
N VAL A 73 -7.60 0.71 19.12
CA VAL A 73 -7.44 -0.12 17.91
C VAL A 73 -6.09 0.14 17.24
N CYS A 74 -5.63 1.40 17.19
CA CYS A 74 -4.32 1.75 16.67
C CYS A 74 -3.18 1.08 17.47
N TRP A 75 -3.21 1.17 18.81
CA TRP A 75 -2.23 0.53 19.68
C TRP A 75 -2.25 -1.00 19.58
N LEU A 76 -3.44 -1.59 19.55
CA LEU A 76 -3.62 -3.02 19.33
C LEU A 76 -3.02 -3.46 17.99
N ALA A 77 -3.29 -2.70 16.92
CA ALA A 77 -2.78 -2.99 15.59
C ALA A 77 -1.25 -2.86 15.49
N MET A 78 -0.62 -1.96 16.26
CA MET A 78 0.84 -1.88 16.36
C MET A 78 1.47 -3.03 17.15
N GLY A 79 0.72 -3.69 18.04
CA GLY A 79 1.19 -4.78 18.89
C GLY A 79 1.27 -6.16 18.23
N LEU A 80 0.61 -6.36 17.08
CA LEU A 80 0.59 -7.61 16.34
C LEU A 80 1.78 -7.81 15.36
N PRO A 81 2.25 -6.79 14.62
CA PRO A 81 3.42 -6.89 13.74
C PRO A 81 4.72 -7.43 14.34
N PRO A 82 5.07 -7.19 15.63
CA PRO A 82 6.27 -7.74 16.24
C PRO A 82 6.40 -9.25 16.11
N TYR A 83 5.27 -9.97 16.05
CA TYR A 83 5.25 -11.42 15.80
C TYR A 83 5.65 -11.83 14.39
N GLN A 84 5.62 -10.91 13.43
CA GLN A 84 5.88 -11.21 12.02
C GLN A 84 7.24 -10.70 11.57
N LYS A 85 7.55 -9.44 11.86
CA LYS A 85 8.76 -8.76 11.37
C LYS A 85 9.39 -7.83 12.41
N GLY A 86 9.15 -8.11 13.69
CA GLY A 86 9.77 -7.40 14.80
C GLY A 86 9.37 -5.93 14.94
N LEU A 87 10.29 -5.11 15.42
CA LEU A 87 10.01 -3.76 15.94
C LEU A 87 9.55 -2.76 14.88
N ILE A 88 9.63 -3.09 13.59
CA ILE A 88 9.18 -2.24 12.47
C ILE A 88 7.71 -1.83 12.65
N GLY A 89 6.89 -2.68 13.29
CA GLY A 89 5.49 -2.41 13.61
C GLY A 89 5.21 -1.15 14.42
N ILE A 90 6.12 -0.76 15.32
CA ILE A 90 6.00 0.44 16.16
C ILE A 90 6.94 1.56 15.68
N VAL A 91 8.11 1.19 15.14
CA VAL A 91 9.10 2.14 14.62
C VAL A 91 8.53 2.95 13.46
N ILE A 92 7.89 2.31 12.48
CA ILE A 92 7.35 3.02 11.31
C ILE A 92 6.24 4.01 11.70
N PRO A 93 5.17 3.62 12.42
CA PRO A 93 4.16 4.59 12.86
C PRO A 93 4.73 5.69 13.75
N GLY A 94 5.69 5.37 14.63
CA GLY A 94 6.37 6.35 15.48
C GLY A 94 7.16 7.39 14.67
N MET A 95 7.93 6.95 13.68
CA MET A 95 8.66 7.84 12.77
C MET A 95 7.73 8.72 11.94
N VAL A 96 6.64 8.15 11.42
CA VAL A 96 5.63 8.91 10.67
C VAL A 96 4.97 9.97 11.55
N LEU A 97 4.58 9.61 12.77
CA LEU A 97 3.99 10.53 13.72
C LEU A 97 4.96 11.66 14.10
N PHE A 98 6.22 11.32 14.36
CA PHE A 98 7.26 12.32 14.64
C PHE A 98 7.44 13.30 13.47
N ALA A 99 7.61 12.79 12.25
CA ALA A 99 7.73 13.61 11.06
C ALA A 99 6.48 14.49 10.83
N TYR A 100 5.29 13.96 11.12
CA TYR A 100 4.05 14.72 11.05
C TYR A 100 4.04 15.88 12.07
N ILE A 101 4.39 15.61 13.34
CA ILE A 101 4.43 16.63 14.40
C ILE A 101 5.43 17.73 14.03
N VAL A 102 6.63 17.36 13.56
CA VAL A 102 7.66 18.34 13.18
C VAL A 102 7.23 19.19 11.98
N THR A 103 6.57 18.59 10.99
CA THR A 103 6.15 19.32 9.77
C THR A 103 4.85 20.10 9.93
N ARG A 104 4.01 19.78 10.93
CA ARG A 104 2.72 20.44 11.20
C ARG A 104 2.71 21.29 12.47
N PHE A 105 3.74 21.18 13.30
CA PHE A 105 3.82 21.77 14.64
C PHE A 105 2.61 21.44 15.54
N ASP A 106 1.94 20.31 15.29
CA ASP A 106 0.72 19.90 16.02
C ASP A 106 1.06 19.02 17.23
N TRP A 107 1.68 19.63 18.24
CA TRP A 107 2.06 18.94 19.50
C TRP A 107 0.84 18.44 20.29
N LYS A 108 -0.36 18.98 20.03
CA LYS A 108 -1.60 18.58 20.72
C LYS A 108 -1.98 17.14 20.41
N ILE A 109 -1.50 16.57 19.29
CA ILE A 109 -1.76 15.17 18.94
C ILE A 109 -1.28 14.22 20.03
N LEU A 110 -0.16 14.52 20.72
CA LEU A 110 0.42 13.67 21.75
C LEU A 110 -0.56 13.38 22.90
N GLY A 111 -1.31 14.40 23.33
CA GLY A 111 -2.34 14.24 24.37
C GLY A 111 -3.51 13.36 23.92
N ARG A 112 -3.75 13.25 22.62
CA ARG A 112 -4.83 12.44 22.03
C ARG A 112 -4.43 10.99 21.76
N LEU A 113 -3.15 10.64 21.91
CA LEU A 113 -2.65 9.29 21.65
C LEU A 113 -3.01 8.28 22.74
N HIS A 114 -3.37 8.76 23.94
CA HIS A 114 -3.62 7.90 25.10
C HIS A 114 -2.46 6.94 25.43
N ILE A 115 -1.22 7.47 25.39
CA ILE A 115 0.03 6.71 25.47
C ILE A 115 0.01 5.66 26.58
N PHE A 116 -0.40 6.02 27.80
CA PHE A 116 -0.42 5.07 28.93
C PHE A 116 -1.35 3.87 28.66
N SER A 117 -2.64 4.11 28.41
CA SER A 117 -3.59 3.00 28.15
C SER A 117 -3.28 2.24 26.86
N GLY A 118 -2.73 2.94 25.86
CA GLY A 118 -2.29 2.34 24.61
C GLY A 118 -1.10 1.41 24.77
N LEU A 119 -0.10 1.84 25.55
CA LEU A 119 1.08 1.03 25.88
C LEU A 119 0.66 -0.23 26.64
N VAL A 120 -0.30 -0.13 27.57
CA VAL A 120 -0.84 -1.30 28.27
C VAL A 120 -1.45 -2.29 27.27
N ILE A 121 -2.28 -1.83 26.33
CA ILE A 121 -2.87 -2.70 25.29
C ILE A 121 -1.79 -3.32 24.41
N PHE A 122 -0.81 -2.53 23.96
CA PHE A 122 0.31 -3.00 23.16
C PHE A 122 1.10 -4.09 23.90
N LEU A 123 1.47 -3.86 25.15
CA LEU A 123 2.26 -4.80 25.95
C LEU A 123 1.49 -6.08 26.26
N ILE A 124 0.19 -6.00 26.59
CA ILE A 124 -0.65 -7.19 26.81
C ILE A 124 -0.67 -8.07 25.56
N VAL A 125 -0.68 -7.46 24.37
CA VAL A 125 -0.79 -8.18 23.12
C VAL A 125 0.55 -8.67 22.62
N THR A 126 1.65 -7.94 22.86
CA THR A 126 2.98 -8.26 22.33
C THR A 126 3.84 -9.05 23.32
N ALA A 127 3.91 -8.62 24.58
CA ALA A 127 4.89 -9.13 25.53
C ALA A 127 4.77 -10.63 25.88
N PRO A 128 3.57 -11.25 25.99
CA PRO A 128 3.46 -12.61 26.53
C PRO A 128 4.31 -13.65 25.79
N TRP A 129 4.24 -13.67 24.46
CA TRP A 129 5.03 -14.63 23.67
C TRP A 129 6.53 -14.31 23.70
N PHE A 130 6.92 -13.04 23.64
CA PHE A 130 8.33 -12.63 23.74
C PHE A 130 8.93 -13.00 25.11
N ILE A 131 8.16 -12.87 26.19
CA ILE A 131 8.57 -13.29 27.52
C ILE A 131 8.69 -14.82 27.57
N ALA A 132 7.67 -15.55 27.12
CA ALA A 132 7.67 -17.01 27.15
C ALA A 132 8.84 -17.61 26.36
N VAL A 133 9.07 -17.15 25.13
CA VAL A 133 10.17 -17.67 24.29
C VAL A 133 11.54 -17.32 24.86
N SER A 134 11.69 -16.16 25.51
CA SER A 134 12.96 -15.74 26.13
C SER A 134 13.25 -16.48 27.45
N ILE A 135 12.21 -16.94 28.15
CA ILE A 135 12.38 -17.81 29.33
C ILE A 135 12.87 -19.20 28.87
N GLU A 136 12.25 -19.75 27.82
CA GLU A 136 12.62 -21.06 27.29
C GLU A 136 13.97 -21.05 26.54
N ASN A 137 14.33 -19.91 25.93
CA ASN A 137 15.53 -19.76 25.10
C ASN A 137 16.25 -18.45 25.49
N PRO A 138 17.17 -18.47 26.48
CA PRO A 138 17.81 -17.27 27.02
C PRO A 138 18.59 -16.42 25.99
N GLU A 139 19.10 -17.05 24.93
CA GLU A 139 19.82 -16.40 23.83
C GLU A 139 18.90 -15.64 22.85
N PHE A 140 17.60 -15.98 22.83
CA PHE A 140 16.65 -15.47 21.86
C PHE A 140 16.56 -13.94 21.90
N ALA A 141 16.48 -13.35 23.10
CA ALA A 141 16.29 -11.90 23.24
C ALA A 141 17.46 -11.12 22.64
N HIS A 142 18.70 -11.55 22.89
CA HIS A 142 19.88 -10.91 22.30
C HIS A 142 19.90 -11.11 20.79
N PHE A 143 19.68 -12.34 20.30
CA PHE A 143 19.66 -12.63 18.87
C PHE A 143 18.57 -11.81 18.13
N PHE A 144 17.33 -11.83 18.63
CA PHE A 144 16.22 -11.15 17.97
C PHE A 144 16.34 -9.63 18.05
N PHE A 145 16.61 -9.05 19.22
CA PHE A 145 16.62 -7.59 19.36
C PHE A 145 17.93 -6.97 18.89
N ILE A 146 19.09 -7.57 19.16
CA ILE A 146 20.40 -6.98 18.80
C ILE A 146 20.80 -7.36 17.38
N TYR A 147 20.94 -8.65 17.10
CA TYR A 147 21.49 -9.12 15.83
C TYR A 147 20.53 -8.82 14.66
N GLU A 148 19.26 -9.22 14.77
CA GLU A 148 18.30 -9.08 13.66
C GLU A 148 17.83 -7.63 13.39
N HIS A 149 17.92 -6.71 14.35
CA HIS A 149 17.45 -5.33 14.18
C HIS A 149 18.58 -4.30 14.10
N PHE A 150 19.56 -4.33 15.00
CA PHE A 150 20.63 -3.32 15.02
C PHE A 150 21.79 -3.72 14.13
N GLU A 151 22.31 -4.94 14.29
CA GLU A 151 23.45 -5.41 13.47
C GLU A 151 23.02 -5.63 12.02
N ARG A 152 21.84 -6.19 11.76
CA ARG A 152 21.33 -6.37 10.40
C ARG A 152 21.07 -5.05 9.65
N PHE A 153 20.72 -3.98 10.36
CA PHE A 153 20.54 -2.66 9.76
C PHE A 153 21.87 -1.95 9.47
N THR A 154 22.92 -2.25 10.25
CA THR A 154 24.23 -1.57 10.19
C THR A 154 25.30 -2.34 9.41
N ALA A 155 25.31 -3.68 9.45
CA ALA A 155 26.28 -4.55 8.83
C ALA A 155 25.91 -4.97 7.39
N THR A 156 26.90 -5.16 6.53
CA THR A 156 26.78 -5.55 5.11
C THR A 156 26.57 -7.05 4.89
N ALA A 157 25.94 -7.75 5.83
CA ALA A 157 26.05 -9.21 5.96
C ALA A 157 25.35 -10.05 4.87
N HIS A 158 24.56 -9.47 3.95
CA HIS A 158 23.70 -10.25 3.05
C HIS A 158 23.86 -9.98 1.55
N GLY A 159 24.79 -9.13 1.09
CA GLY A 159 25.03 -8.92 -0.35
C GLY A 159 23.86 -8.35 -1.17
N ARG A 160 22.68 -8.12 -0.58
CA ARG A 160 21.47 -7.56 -1.22
C ARG A 160 21.51 -6.03 -1.29
N THR A 161 22.64 -5.47 -1.70
CA THR A 161 22.78 -4.02 -1.87
C THR A 161 22.12 -3.59 -3.17
N ALA A 162 20.99 -2.91 -3.08
CA ALA A 162 20.37 -2.24 -4.23
C ALA A 162 20.48 -0.71 -4.10
N PRO A 163 20.44 0.03 -5.22
CA PRO A 163 20.53 1.49 -5.24
C PRO A 163 19.49 2.16 -4.34
N PHE A 164 19.74 3.40 -3.93
CA PHE A 164 18.79 4.15 -3.08
C PHE A 164 17.41 4.30 -3.75
N TYR A 165 17.34 4.35 -5.08
CA TYR A 165 16.09 4.47 -5.85
C TYR A 165 15.38 3.12 -6.08
N PHE A 166 15.83 2.01 -5.48
CA PHE A 166 15.26 0.67 -5.69
C PHE A 166 13.72 0.61 -5.54
N PHE A 167 13.16 1.34 -4.57
CA PHE A 167 11.72 1.33 -4.33
C PHE A 167 10.91 2.23 -5.26
N LEU A 168 11.55 3.17 -5.96
CA LEU A 168 10.85 4.11 -6.83
C LEU A 168 10.18 3.39 -8.02
N PRO A 169 10.89 2.55 -8.82
CA PRO A 169 10.25 1.74 -9.85
C PRO A 169 9.13 0.83 -9.31
N LEU A 170 9.30 0.29 -8.10
CA LEU A 170 8.30 -0.59 -7.47
C LEU A 170 7.00 0.16 -7.15
N VAL A 171 7.09 1.41 -6.66
CA VAL A 171 5.91 2.26 -6.47
C VAL A 171 5.28 2.62 -7.81
N LEU A 172 6.09 3.01 -8.80
CA LEU A 172 5.61 3.39 -10.13
C LEU A 172 4.85 2.25 -10.82
N VAL A 173 5.40 1.03 -10.80
CA VAL A 173 4.75 -0.16 -11.37
C VAL A 173 3.59 -0.62 -10.47
N GLY A 174 3.78 -0.61 -9.16
CA GLY A 174 2.81 -1.07 -8.18
C GLY A 174 1.56 -0.22 -8.06
N PHE A 175 1.64 1.03 -8.50
CA PHE A 175 0.55 2.00 -8.52
C PHE A 175 0.31 2.58 -9.93
N LEU A 176 0.84 1.92 -10.97
CA LEU A 176 0.85 2.37 -12.36
C LEU A 176 -0.49 2.93 -12.87
N PRO A 177 -1.64 2.23 -12.68
CA PRO A 177 -2.93 2.74 -13.16
C PRO A 177 -3.35 4.06 -12.53
N TRP A 178 -2.75 4.48 -11.41
CA TRP A 178 -3.19 5.64 -10.63
C TRP A 178 -2.10 6.69 -10.46
N MET A 179 -0.99 6.58 -11.21
CA MET A 179 0.13 7.52 -11.17
C MET A 179 -0.25 8.97 -11.49
N PRO A 180 -1.15 9.28 -12.45
CA PRO A 180 -1.59 10.67 -12.65
C PRO A 180 -2.25 11.26 -11.39
N GLN A 181 -3.05 10.45 -10.69
CA GLN A 181 -3.74 10.85 -9.46
C GLN A 181 -2.79 10.94 -8.26
N PHE A 182 -1.69 10.17 -8.25
CA PHE A 182 -0.59 10.36 -7.29
C PHE A 182 -0.03 11.78 -7.38
N PHE A 183 0.35 12.25 -8.57
CA PHE A 183 0.89 13.61 -8.72
C PHE A 183 -0.16 14.70 -8.48
N GLN A 184 -1.41 14.45 -8.91
CA GLN A 184 -2.52 15.37 -8.66
C GLN A 184 -2.79 15.53 -7.15
N SER A 185 -2.86 14.44 -6.39
CA SER A 185 -3.09 14.47 -4.94
C SER A 185 -1.91 15.10 -4.19
N ALA A 186 -0.67 14.95 -4.67
CA ALA A 186 0.50 15.63 -4.11
C ALA A 186 0.36 17.15 -4.27
N ARG A 187 0.09 17.60 -5.50
CA ARG A 187 -0.11 19.03 -5.81
C ARG A 187 -1.26 19.62 -5.00
N GLN A 188 -2.40 18.94 -4.94
CA GLN A 188 -3.56 19.40 -4.15
C GLN A 188 -3.22 19.54 -2.67
N THR A 189 -2.54 18.54 -2.09
CA THR A 189 -2.16 18.58 -0.67
C THR A 189 -1.18 19.73 -0.38
N LEU A 190 -0.21 19.96 -1.27
CA LEU A 190 0.73 21.07 -1.14
C LEU A 190 0.03 22.44 -1.29
N MET A 191 -0.89 22.58 -2.24
CA MET A 191 -1.66 23.82 -2.44
C MET A 191 -2.64 24.11 -1.30
N GLN A 192 -3.16 23.07 -0.66
CA GLN A 192 -4.05 23.17 0.49
C GLN A 192 -3.27 23.18 1.82
N TYR A 193 -1.94 23.25 1.78
CA TYR A 193 -1.13 23.25 2.98
C TYR A 193 -1.41 24.52 3.80
N ARG A 194 -2.04 24.32 4.95
CA ARG A 194 -2.29 25.38 5.94
C ARG A 194 -1.91 24.88 7.31
N MET A 195 -1.14 25.66 8.06
CA MET A 195 -0.86 25.40 9.48
C MET A 195 -2.15 25.60 10.28
N GLN A 196 -2.93 24.53 10.41
CA GLN A 196 -4.22 24.46 11.10
C GLN A 196 -4.30 23.11 11.84
N SER A 197 -5.50 22.66 12.23
CA SER A 197 -5.74 21.37 12.88
C SER A 197 -5.26 20.16 12.06
N PHE A 198 -5.64 18.97 12.49
CA PHE A 198 -5.11 17.73 11.96
C PHE A 198 -5.41 17.60 10.46
N SER A 199 -4.40 17.22 9.66
CA SER A 199 -4.53 17.02 8.22
C SER A 199 -4.32 15.55 7.87
N ALA A 200 -5.41 14.85 7.57
CA ALA A 200 -5.37 13.46 7.15
C ALA A 200 -4.56 13.27 5.85
N SER A 201 -4.72 14.15 4.86
CA SER A 201 -3.94 14.09 3.61
C SER A 201 -2.44 14.28 3.85
N TRP A 202 -2.05 15.20 4.74
CA TRP A 202 -0.64 15.39 5.08
C TRP A 202 -0.06 14.18 5.81
N MET A 203 -0.81 13.59 6.75
CA MET A 203 -0.42 12.36 7.45
C MET A 203 -0.22 11.20 6.46
N LEU A 204 -1.11 11.04 5.47
CA LEU A 204 -0.99 10.01 4.43
C LEU A 204 0.26 10.21 3.55
N TRP A 205 0.59 11.45 3.19
CA TRP A 205 1.82 11.77 2.45
C TRP A 205 3.07 11.58 3.29
N THR A 206 3.03 11.94 4.58
CA THR A 206 4.13 11.70 5.52
C THR A 206 4.36 10.20 5.69
N TRP A 207 3.29 9.40 5.78
CA TRP A 207 3.36 7.94 5.80
C TRP A 207 4.09 7.39 4.58
N PHE A 208 3.68 7.80 3.38
CA PHE A 208 4.35 7.41 2.13
C PHE A 208 5.83 7.81 2.13
N ALA A 209 6.12 9.09 2.41
CA ALA A 209 7.47 9.64 2.31
C ALA A 209 8.43 9.00 3.33
N VAL A 210 8.01 8.86 4.58
CA VAL A 210 8.85 8.26 5.64
C VAL A 210 9.15 6.80 5.33
N ILE A 211 8.15 6.01 4.92
CA ILE A 211 8.37 4.59 4.59
C ILE A 211 9.30 4.45 3.38
N LEU A 212 9.06 5.24 2.33
CA LEU A 212 9.89 5.23 1.13
C LEU A 212 11.34 5.58 1.48
N ILE A 213 11.57 6.69 2.21
CA ILE A 213 12.91 7.15 2.58
C ILE A 213 13.60 6.15 3.51
N PHE A 214 12.91 5.67 4.56
CA PHE A 214 13.44 4.74 5.53
C PHE A 214 13.98 3.46 4.86
N PHE A 215 13.16 2.82 4.02
CA PHE A 215 13.60 1.60 3.33
C PHE A 215 14.61 1.90 2.21
N SER A 216 14.54 3.06 1.55
CA SER A 216 15.52 3.46 0.53
C SER A 216 16.93 3.63 1.10
N ILE A 217 17.06 4.09 2.34
CA ILE A 217 18.34 4.25 3.05
C ILE A 217 18.83 2.90 3.63
N SER A 218 17.92 1.96 3.93
CA SER A 218 18.27 0.63 4.44
C SER A 218 19.26 -0.11 3.52
N ARG A 219 20.24 -0.79 4.10
CA ARG A 219 21.23 -1.59 3.36
C ARG A 219 20.63 -2.85 2.75
N SER A 220 19.69 -3.49 3.46
CA SER A 220 18.97 -4.67 2.95
C SER A 220 17.62 -4.23 2.37
N LYS A 221 17.37 -4.57 1.10
CA LYS A 221 16.16 -4.17 0.38
C LYS A 221 15.45 -5.39 -0.20
N LEU A 222 14.16 -5.53 0.13
CA LEU A 222 13.27 -6.54 -0.44
C LEU A 222 12.02 -5.84 -0.99
N PRO A 223 11.50 -6.26 -2.17
CA PRO A 223 10.37 -5.58 -2.80
C PRO A 223 9.12 -5.44 -1.91
N GLY A 224 8.88 -6.42 -1.01
CA GLY A 224 7.75 -6.41 -0.08
C GLY A 224 7.76 -5.27 0.94
N TYR A 225 8.91 -4.65 1.21
CA TYR A 225 9.03 -3.62 2.26
C TYR A 225 8.20 -2.36 1.98
N ILE A 226 7.99 -2.03 0.70
CA ILE A 226 7.23 -0.84 0.32
C ILE A 226 5.71 -1.06 0.35
N MET A 227 5.25 -2.31 0.50
CA MET A 227 3.83 -2.67 0.46
C MET A 227 2.91 -1.85 1.39
N PRO A 228 3.33 -1.44 2.60
CA PRO A 228 2.48 -0.65 3.49
C PRO A 228 2.09 0.73 2.95
N VAL A 229 2.69 1.25 1.87
CA VAL A 229 2.36 2.58 1.35
C VAL A 229 1.10 2.60 0.46
N PHE A 230 0.78 1.49 -0.20
CA PHE A 230 -0.27 1.48 -1.23
C PHE A 230 -1.66 1.87 -0.72
N PRO A 231 -2.10 1.47 0.48
CA PRO A 231 -3.39 1.94 0.99
C PRO A 231 -3.43 3.44 1.26
N ALA A 232 -2.33 4.05 1.71
CA ALA A 232 -2.27 5.49 1.90
C ALA A 232 -2.38 6.22 0.56
N LEU A 233 -1.65 5.73 -0.46
CA LEU A 233 -1.72 6.25 -1.83
C LEU A 233 -3.12 6.09 -2.43
N ALA A 234 -3.81 4.98 -2.16
CA ALA A 234 -5.16 4.74 -2.63
C ALA A 234 -6.17 5.75 -2.07
N ILE A 235 -6.08 6.08 -0.77
CA ILE A 235 -6.93 7.12 -0.16
C ILE A 235 -6.64 8.50 -0.77
N LEU A 236 -5.36 8.84 -0.97
CA LEU A 236 -4.95 10.12 -1.56
C LEU A 236 -5.44 10.28 -3.02
N ALA A 237 -5.24 9.25 -3.84
CA ALA A 237 -5.72 9.23 -5.21
C ALA A 237 -7.26 9.31 -5.26
N ALA A 238 -7.97 8.56 -4.41
CA ALA A 238 -9.42 8.60 -4.33
C ALA A 238 -9.94 10.00 -3.98
N LYS A 239 -9.34 10.66 -2.97
CA LYS A 239 -9.70 12.03 -2.59
C LYS A 239 -9.50 12.98 -3.77
N SER A 240 -8.39 12.87 -4.50
CA SER A 240 -8.13 13.77 -5.63
C SER A 240 -9.14 13.65 -6.76
N ILE A 241 -9.65 12.44 -7.01
CA ILE A 241 -10.72 12.20 -7.97
C ILE A 241 -12.05 12.75 -7.44
N ALA A 242 -12.37 12.49 -6.17
CA ALA A 242 -13.62 12.96 -5.56
C ALA A 242 -13.70 14.50 -5.56
N ASP A 243 -12.65 15.19 -5.11
CA ASP A 243 -12.57 16.66 -5.13
C ASP A 243 -12.75 17.22 -6.56
N TYR A 244 -12.25 16.51 -7.57
CA TYR A 244 -12.43 16.89 -8.98
C TYR A 244 -13.88 16.73 -9.44
N LEU A 245 -14.53 15.61 -9.08
CA LEU A 245 -15.92 15.31 -9.44
C LEU A 245 -16.94 16.19 -8.72
N GLU A 246 -16.60 16.76 -7.56
CA GLU A 246 -17.45 17.75 -6.88
C GLU A 246 -17.54 19.07 -7.67
N SER A 247 -16.48 19.43 -8.39
CA SER A 247 -16.40 20.67 -9.16
C SER A 247 -16.71 20.50 -10.66
N HIS A 248 -16.76 19.26 -11.16
CA HIS A 248 -16.94 18.96 -12.57
C HIS A 248 -17.92 17.80 -12.78
N ALA A 249 -18.88 17.99 -13.69
CA ALA A 249 -19.88 16.96 -14.01
C ALA A 249 -19.30 15.73 -14.75
N HIS A 250 -18.09 15.83 -15.31
CA HIS A 250 -17.45 14.78 -16.08
C HIS A 250 -15.95 14.70 -15.78
N LEU A 251 -15.33 13.56 -16.12
CA LEU A 251 -13.89 13.35 -15.89
C LEU A 251 -13.03 14.22 -16.80
N SER A 252 -11.83 14.54 -16.33
CA SER A 252 -10.88 15.39 -17.05
C SER A 252 -10.45 14.78 -18.39
N ILE A 253 -9.97 15.62 -19.30
CA ILE A 253 -9.32 15.13 -20.52
C ILE A 253 -8.13 14.22 -20.20
N GLY A 254 -7.42 14.49 -19.09
CA GLY A 254 -6.32 13.66 -18.60
C GLY A 254 -6.76 12.24 -18.26
N TRP A 255 -7.94 12.05 -17.65
CA TRP A 255 -8.50 10.72 -17.40
C TRP A 255 -8.74 9.95 -18.70
N ARG A 256 -9.32 10.61 -19.71
CA ARG A 256 -9.56 9.98 -21.00
C ARG A 256 -8.24 9.58 -21.68
N LEU A 257 -7.23 10.45 -21.66
CA LEU A 257 -5.90 10.14 -22.18
C LEU A 257 -5.25 8.96 -21.43
N GLN A 258 -5.40 8.89 -20.12
CA GLN A 258 -4.92 7.77 -19.30
C GLN A 258 -5.59 6.45 -19.71
N THR A 259 -6.92 6.41 -19.83
CA THR A 259 -7.62 5.19 -20.28
C THR A 259 -7.23 4.78 -21.70
N LEU A 260 -7.09 5.74 -22.62
CA LEU A 260 -6.63 5.46 -23.99
C LEU A 260 -5.17 4.99 -24.04
N PHE A 261 -4.31 5.55 -23.19
CA PHE A 261 -2.92 5.09 -23.06
C PHE A 261 -2.87 3.61 -22.68
N PHE A 262 -3.69 3.16 -21.71
CA PHE A 262 -3.75 1.74 -21.34
C PHE A 262 -4.42 0.86 -22.39
N THR A 263 -5.39 1.39 -23.15
CA THR A 263 -5.90 0.70 -24.35
C THR A 263 -4.77 0.48 -25.36
N LEU A 264 -3.99 1.51 -25.69
CA LEU A 264 -2.86 1.40 -26.60
C LEU A 264 -1.77 0.47 -26.06
N LEU A 265 -1.47 0.54 -24.76
CA LEU A 265 -0.52 -0.36 -24.10
C LEU A 265 -0.94 -1.82 -24.23
N ALA A 266 -2.24 -2.11 -24.08
CA ALA A 266 -2.76 -3.46 -24.29
C ALA A 266 -2.60 -3.93 -25.75
N ILE A 267 -2.89 -3.05 -26.72
CA ILE A 267 -2.67 -3.33 -28.16
C ILE A 267 -1.19 -3.62 -28.42
N THR A 268 -0.28 -2.77 -27.93
CA THR A 268 1.16 -2.97 -28.03
C THR A 268 1.58 -4.30 -27.39
N GLY A 269 1.02 -4.65 -26.23
CA GLY A 269 1.26 -5.94 -25.58
C GLY A 269 0.92 -7.15 -26.46
N PHE A 270 -0.15 -7.08 -27.25
CA PHE A 270 -0.49 -8.14 -28.20
C PHE A 270 0.55 -8.29 -29.33
N PHE A 271 1.16 -7.19 -29.80
CA PHE A 271 2.21 -7.25 -30.82
C PHE A 271 3.48 -7.95 -30.32
N PHE A 272 3.81 -7.83 -29.02
CA PHE A 272 4.98 -8.46 -28.41
C PHE A 272 4.70 -9.84 -27.80
N LEU A 273 3.47 -10.36 -27.92
CA LEU A 273 3.10 -11.65 -27.33
C LEU A 273 3.93 -12.82 -27.90
N SER A 274 4.30 -12.75 -29.17
CA SER A 274 5.14 -13.77 -29.84
C SER A 274 6.57 -13.83 -29.30
N GLU A 275 7.02 -12.77 -28.63
CA GLU A 275 8.37 -12.65 -28.10
C GLU A 275 8.52 -13.28 -26.70
N VAL A 276 7.42 -13.42 -25.96
CA VAL A 276 7.37 -13.98 -24.60
C VAL A 276 7.92 -15.40 -24.55
N GLY A 277 7.65 -16.22 -25.57
CA GLY A 277 8.15 -17.60 -25.65
C GLY A 277 9.54 -17.74 -26.29
N ARG A 278 10.05 -16.70 -26.96
CA ARG A 278 11.31 -16.75 -27.72
C ARG A 278 12.55 -16.46 -26.87
N ASN A 279 12.40 -15.63 -25.84
CA ASN A 279 13.51 -15.18 -24.99
C ASN A 279 13.62 -15.93 -23.65
N GLY A 280 12.78 -16.94 -23.42
CA GLY A 280 12.86 -17.77 -22.22
C GLY A 280 14.11 -18.65 -22.23
N GLN A 281 14.70 -18.89 -21.05
CA GLN A 281 15.71 -19.95 -20.92
C GLN A 281 15.07 -21.31 -21.28
N PRO A 282 15.82 -22.28 -21.84
CA PRO A 282 15.26 -23.52 -22.39
C PRO A 282 14.38 -24.31 -21.42
N ASP A 283 14.67 -24.20 -20.12
CA ASP A 283 13.96 -24.79 -18.98
C ASP A 283 12.71 -24.03 -18.53
N GLU A 284 12.53 -22.77 -18.97
CA GLU A 284 11.38 -21.93 -18.65
C GLU A 284 10.38 -21.79 -19.80
N VAL A 285 10.74 -22.19 -21.03
CA VAL A 285 9.89 -22.02 -22.24
C VAL A 285 8.52 -22.66 -22.09
N ASP A 286 8.44 -23.89 -21.56
CA ASP A 286 7.17 -24.59 -21.37
C ASP A 286 6.26 -23.87 -20.35
N ALA A 287 6.86 -23.31 -19.29
CA ALA A 287 6.14 -22.52 -18.30
C ALA A 287 5.64 -21.19 -18.87
N TYR A 288 6.43 -20.51 -19.70
CA TYR A 288 6.02 -19.28 -20.38
C TYR A 288 4.90 -19.53 -21.38
N GLN A 289 4.95 -20.62 -22.16
CA GLN A 289 3.88 -20.99 -23.09
C GLN A 289 2.56 -21.28 -22.37
N ALA A 290 2.59 -21.96 -21.23
CA ALA A 290 1.42 -22.16 -20.39
C ALA A 290 0.86 -20.84 -19.83
N TYR A 291 1.71 -19.81 -19.65
CA TYR A 291 1.30 -18.49 -19.18
C TYR A 291 0.78 -17.56 -20.28
N THR A 292 1.10 -17.80 -21.55
CA THR A 292 0.68 -16.96 -22.69
C THR A 292 -0.84 -16.78 -22.74
N VAL A 293 -1.61 -17.84 -22.46
CA VAL A 293 -3.09 -17.76 -22.41
C VAL A 293 -3.56 -16.75 -21.36
N TRP A 294 -2.93 -16.73 -20.18
CA TRP A 294 -3.25 -15.77 -19.13
C TRP A 294 -2.86 -14.35 -19.51
N ILE A 295 -1.71 -14.17 -20.17
CA ILE A 295 -1.30 -12.87 -20.70
C ILE A 295 -2.31 -12.36 -21.74
N VAL A 296 -2.81 -13.22 -22.63
CA VAL A 296 -3.86 -12.86 -23.60
C VAL A 296 -5.15 -12.43 -22.90
N VAL A 297 -5.58 -13.15 -21.86
CA VAL A 297 -6.75 -12.78 -21.06
C VAL A 297 -6.53 -11.42 -20.37
N ALA A 298 -5.36 -11.21 -19.76
CA ALA A 298 -4.94 -9.96 -19.14
C ALA A 298 -5.08 -8.77 -20.11
N LEU A 299 -4.44 -8.89 -21.27
CA LEU A 299 -4.41 -7.86 -22.29
C LEU A 299 -5.79 -7.62 -22.89
N SER A 300 -6.59 -8.67 -23.09
CA SER A 300 -7.97 -8.56 -23.57
C SER A 300 -8.85 -7.82 -22.57
N CYS A 301 -8.76 -8.16 -21.29
CA CYS A 301 -9.46 -7.45 -20.23
C CYS A 301 -9.01 -5.99 -20.17
N LEU A 302 -7.71 -5.73 -20.09
CA LEU A 302 -7.17 -4.36 -20.03
C LEU A 302 -7.63 -3.53 -21.23
N LEU A 303 -7.60 -4.10 -22.45
CA LEU A 303 -8.05 -3.47 -23.68
C LEU A 303 -9.52 -3.08 -23.60
N VAL A 304 -10.41 -4.05 -23.35
CA VAL A 304 -11.86 -3.87 -23.37
C VAL A 304 -12.29 -2.91 -22.26
N PHE A 305 -11.85 -3.14 -21.03
CA PHE A 305 -12.23 -2.31 -19.89
C PHE A 305 -11.71 -0.87 -20.01
N SER A 306 -10.47 -0.68 -20.47
CA SER A 306 -9.93 0.68 -20.68
C SER A 306 -10.60 1.40 -21.83
N LEU A 307 -10.92 0.70 -22.93
CA LEU A 307 -11.63 1.29 -24.07
C LEU A 307 -13.04 1.72 -23.65
N VAL A 308 -13.81 0.85 -23.01
CA VAL A 308 -15.16 1.16 -22.53
C VAL A 308 -15.12 2.26 -21.48
N ALA A 309 -14.14 2.27 -20.57
CA ALA A 309 -13.94 3.35 -19.62
C ALA A 309 -13.73 4.70 -20.32
N SER A 310 -12.93 4.75 -21.40
CA SER A 310 -12.69 5.97 -22.17
C SER A 310 -13.96 6.54 -22.82
N LEU A 311 -14.85 5.65 -23.30
CA LEU A 311 -16.13 6.01 -23.92
C LEU A 311 -17.14 6.52 -22.89
N LEU A 312 -17.10 5.98 -21.66
CA LEU A 312 -17.99 6.36 -20.57
C LEU A 312 -17.52 7.59 -19.78
N ALA A 313 -16.28 8.06 -19.95
CA ALA A 313 -15.70 9.14 -19.17
C ALA A 313 -16.55 10.44 -19.14
N LYS A 314 -17.29 10.72 -20.22
CA LYS A 314 -18.21 11.87 -20.32
C LYS A 314 -19.66 11.58 -19.90
N ARG A 315 -20.05 10.30 -19.85
CA ARG A 315 -21.44 9.86 -19.59
C ARG A 315 -21.66 9.46 -18.14
N ASN A 316 -20.72 8.71 -17.56
CA ASN A 316 -20.80 8.22 -16.19
C ASN A 316 -19.38 8.03 -15.62
N ALA A 317 -18.95 9.02 -14.83
CA ALA A 317 -17.61 9.07 -14.27
C ALA A 317 -17.30 7.86 -13.36
N LEU A 318 -18.22 7.53 -12.44
CA LEU A 318 -17.99 6.46 -11.47
C LEU A 318 -17.92 5.09 -12.15
N LEU A 319 -18.79 4.84 -13.14
CA LEU A 319 -18.75 3.60 -13.91
C LEU A 319 -17.48 3.50 -14.77
N SER A 320 -17.02 4.61 -15.37
CA SER A 320 -15.75 4.68 -16.11
C SER A 320 -14.57 4.28 -15.21
N ILE A 321 -14.49 4.85 -14.00
CA ILE A 321 -13.43 4.54 -13.02
C ILE A 321 -13.50 3.08 -12.57
N ALA A 322 -14.70 2.58 -12.25
CA ALA A 322 -14.87 1.20 -11.82
C ALA A 322 -14.44 0.21 -12.90
N LEU A 323 -14.88 0.40 -14.15
CA LEU A 323 -14.49 -0.48 -15.26
C LEU A 323 -12.98 -0.45 -15.50
N PHE A 324 -12.36 0.72 -15.49
CA PHE A 324 -10.92 0.85 -15.60
C PHE A 324 -10.20 0.06 -14.49
N ALA A 325 -10.64 0.19 -13.24
CA ALA A 325 -10.09 -0.57 -12.10
C ALA A 325 -10.27 -2.09 -12.29
N PHE A 326 -11.43 -2.55 -12.75
CA PHE A 326 -11.69 -3.97 -13.01
C PHE A 326 -10.78 -4.57 -14.09
N GLY A 327 -10.38 -3.77 -15.09
CA GLY A 327 -9.42 -4.19 -16.11
C GLY A 327 -8.07 -4.63 -15.55
N PHE A 328 -7.64 -4.08 -14.41
CA PHE A 328 -6.42 -4.47 -13.71
C PHE A 328 -6.62 -5.60 -12.69
N PHE A 329 -7.86 -5.85 -12.25
CA PHE A 329 -8.16 -6.87 -11.24
C PHE A 329 -8.39 -8.26 -11.84
N LEU A 330 -9.05 -8.34 -13.00
CA LEU A 330 -9.53 -9.60 -13.58
C LEU A 330 -8.43 -10.51 -14.16
N ASP A 331 -7.17 -10.08 -14.16
CA ASP A 331 -6.05 -10.81 -14.75
C ASP A 331 -5.77 -12.17 -14.08
N ARG A 332 -6.15 -12.43 -12.82
CA ARG A 332 -5.58 -13.61 -12.09
C ARG A 332 -6.51 -14.52 -11.29
N HIS A 333 -7.84 -14.44 -11.46
CA HIS A 333 -8.76 -15.25 -10.64
C HIS A 333 -8.80 -16.77 -10.99
N HIS A 334 -7.96 -17.26 -11.91
CA HIS A 334 -7.96 -18.67 -12.36
C HIS A 334 -6.60 -19.38 -12.20
N ARG A 335 -6.08 -19.38 -10.98
CA ARG A 335 -4.80 -20.04 -10.61
C ARG A 335 -4.90 -21.45 -10.02
N ARG A 336 -6.07 -22.09 -10.00
CA ARG A 336 -6.24 -23.33 -9.21
C ARG A 336 -5.75 -24.64 -9.85
N ASN A 337 -5.50 -24.70 -11.16
CA ASN A 337 -5.24 -26.00 -11.82
C ASN A 337 -3.80 -26.25 -12.32
N GLY A 338 -2.91 -25.24 -12.35
CA GLY A 338 -1.54 -25.41 -12.90
C GLY A 338 -0.42 -25.56 -11.86
N ALA A 339 -0.70 -25.40 -10.57
CA ALA A 339 0.34 -25.23 -9.53
C ALA A 339 0.88 -26.54 -8.93
N ARG A 340 0.75 -27.69 -9.62
CA ARG A 340 1.34 -28.95 -9.12
C ARG A 340 2.82 -29.12 -9.47
N ASP A 341 3.35 -28.43 -10.49
CA ASP A 341 4.72 -28.65 -10.97
C ASP A 341 5.74 -27.59 -10.49
N PHE A 342 5.32 -26.54 -9.78
CA PHE A 342 6.18 -25.42 -9.38
C PHE A 342 6.87 -25.61 -8.01
N ARG A 343 7.24 -26.84 -7.64
CA ARG A 343 8.00 -27.10 -6.38
C ARG A 343 9.52 -27.00 -6.53
N SER A 344 10.05 -26.79 -7.74
CA SER A 344 11.50 -26.88 -8.02
C SER A 344 12.22 -25.56 -8.31
N CYS A 345 11.53 -24.45 -8.59
CA CYS A 345 12.19 -23.15 -8.81
C CYS A 345 12.23 -22.29 -7.53
N SER A 346 12.98 -22.79 -6.54
CA SER A 346 13.39 -22.03 -5.36
C SER A 346 14.75 -21.38 -5.59
N ILE A 347 14.83 -20.33 -6.43
CA ILE A 347 15.96 -19.40 -6.45
C ILE A 347 15.45 -17.98 -6.74
N TRP A 348 14.98 -17.31 -5.70
CA TRP A 348 15.10 -15.85 -5.56
C TRP A 348 15.37 -15.58 -4.08
N VAL A 349 16.66 -15.68 -3.74
CA VAL A 349 17.26 -15.19 -2.49
C VAL A 349 17.43 -13.70 -2.62
#